data_AF-A0A0W7TKS5-F1
#
_entry.id   AF-A0A0W7TKS5-F1
#
_cell.length_a   1.000
_cell.length_b   1.000
_cell.length_c   1.000
_cell.angle_alpha   90.00
_cell.angle_beta   90.00
_cell.angle_gamma   90.00
#
_symmetry.space_group_name_H-M   'P 1'
#
loop_
_entity.id
_entity.type
_entity.pdbx_description
1 polymer ?
#
loop_
_entity_poly.entity_id
_entity_poly.type
_entity_poly.pdbx_seq_one_letter_code
_entity_poly.pdbx_strand_id
1 'polypeptide(L)'
;MAGDAAAEKMRYRLSGIGDRVFGKKKVEKTQEEYSKDQAAYIEGMRRKYPTLVRVLIDERNAHMAEVIKRTADTHERTVAVVGDGHVDGLVRLIGGDIRTVRLADLTDPQRLAAVKSSFWEGNGE
;
A
#
# COMPACT_ATOMS: atom_id res chain seq x y z
N MET A 1 10.98 -29.65 -15.97
CA MET A 1 10.22 -28.42 -16.26
C MET A 1 8.75 -28.50 -15.81
N ALA A 2 8.45 -29.05 -14.63
CA ALA A 2 7.08 -29.18 -14.10
C ALA A 2 6.85 -28.40 -12.78
N GLY A 3 7.91 -27.83 -12.19
CA GLY A 3 7.84 -27.09 -10.93
C GLY A 3 7.31 -25.66 -11.05
N ASP A 4 7.45 -25.03 -12.22
CA ASP A 4 7.15 -23.60 -12.38
C ASP A 4 5.64 -23.33 -12.53
N ALA A 5 4.92 -24.19 -13.25
CA ALA A 5 3.48 -24.09 -13.44
C ALA A 5 2.67 -24.34 -12.14
N ALA A 6 3.20 -25.18 -11.24
CA ALA A 6 2.61 -25.42 -9.92
C ALA A 6 2.76 -24.20 -9.00
N ALA A 7 3.94 -23.55 -9.03
CA ALA A 7 4.16 -22.29 -8.35
C ALA A 7 3.28 -21.17 -8.92
N GLU A 8 3.02 -21.20 -10.23
CA GLU A 8 2.19 -20.21 -10.92
C GLU A 8 0.69 -20.31 -10.60
N LYS A 9 0.16 -21.53 -10.49
CA LYS A 9 -1.21 -21.73 -9.98
C LYS A 9 -1.35 -21.32 -8.52
N MET A 10 -0.31 -21.51 -7.69
CA MET A 10 -0.29 -20.98 -6.33
C MET A 10 -0.25 -19.45 -6.30
N ARG A 11 0.48 -18.80 -7.23
CA ARG A 11 0.52 -17.34 -7.42
C ARG A 11 -0.87 -16.75 -7.73
N TYR A 12 -1.66 -17.38 -8.61
CA TYR A 12 -3.04 -16.94 -8.92
C TYR A 12 -4.02 -17.13 -7.74
N ARG A 13 -3.82 -18.14 -6.90
CA ARG A 13 -4.68 -18.37 -5.73
C ARG A 13 -4.37 -17.39 -4.60
N LEU A 14 -3.14 -16.89 -4.49
CA LEU A 14 -2.76 -15.90 -3.48
C LEU A 14 -3.18 -14.47 -3.87
N SER A 15 -3.29 -14.14 -5.17
CA SER A 15 -3.76 -12.82 -5.62
C SER A 15 -5.25 -12.54 -5.32
N GLY A 16 -6.05 -13.57 -5.06
CA GLY A 16 -7.45 -13.44 -4.63
C GLY A 16 -7.66 -13.46 -3.11
N ILE A 17 -6.60 -13.58 -2.30
CA ILE A 17 -6.70 -13.83 -0.86
C ILE A 17 -5.82 -12.86 -0.05
N GLY A 18 -5.91 -11.56 -0.33
CA GLY A 18 -5.44 -10.54 0.61
C GLY A 18 -6.21 -10.58 1.93
N ASP A 19 -7.50 -10.93 1.88
CA ASP A 19 -8.43 -10.72 3.00
C ASP A 19 -8.78 -11.98 3.81
N ARG A 20 -8.39 -13.20 3.39
CA ARG A 20 -8.93 -14.45 3.98
C ARG A 20 -7.95 -15.44 4.61
N VAL A 21 -6.62 -15.27 4.48
CA VAL A 21 -5.64 -16.31 4.89
C VAL A 21 -4.70 -15.93 6.03
N PHE A 22 -4.40 -14.65 6.28
CA PHE A 22 -3.55 -14.30 7.42
C PHE A 22 -4.42 -14.02 8.64
N GLY A 23 -4.38 -14.92 9.63
CA GLY A 23 -5.12 -14.74 10.89
C GLY A 23 -4.72 -13.45 11.61
N LYS A 24 -5.68 -12.78 12.26
CA LYS A 24 -5.55 -11.44 12.90
C LYS A 24 -4.21 -11.21 13.63
N LYS A 25 -3.77 -12.16 14.47
CA LYS A 25 -2.49 -12.07 15.21
C LYS A 25 -1.23 -12.07 14.33
N LYS A 26 -1.25 -12.77 13.20
CA LYS A 26 -0.12 -12.81 12.25
C LYS A 26 -0.14 -11.56 11.36
N VAL A 27 -1.33 -11.03 11.04
CA VAL A 27 -1.49 -9.75 10.36
C VAL A 27 -0.93 -8.63 11.21
N GLU A 28 -1.31 -8.53 12.48
CA GLU A 28 -0.84 -7.49 13.40
C GLU A 28 0.69 -7.47 13.49
N LYS A 29 1.34 -8.62 13.72
CA LYS A 29 2.80 -8.69 13.78
C LYS A 29 3.48 -8.38 12.44
N THR A 30 2.91 -8.85 11.34
CA THR A 30 3.43 -8.55 9.99
C THR A 30 3.26 -7.06 9.68
N GLN A 31 2.15 -6.46 10.09
CA GLN A 31 1.82 -5.04 9.90
C GLN A 31 2.71 -4.15 10.78
N GLU A 32 3.07 -4.60 11.98
CA GLU A 32 3.97 -3.90 12.89
C GLU A 32 5.43 -3.92 12.38
N GLU A 33 5.91 -5.06 11.86
CA GLU A 33 7.22 -5.16 11.22
C GLU A 33 7.26 -4.38 9.89
N TYR A 34 6.17 -4.41 9.11
CA TYR A 34 6.04 -3.65 7.87
C TYR A 34 6.02 -2.14 8.09
N SER A 35 5.28 -1.68 9.12
CA SER A 35 5.16 -0.26 9.45
C SER A 35 6.48 0.35 9.94
N LYS A 36 7.36 -0.44 10.55
CA LYS A 36 8.67 0.02 11.03
C LYS A 36 9.67 0.29 9.89
N ASP A 37 9.71 -0.56 8.87
CA ASP A 37 10.58 -0.36 7.69
C ASP A 37 10.01 -1.08 6.45
N GLN A 38 9.04 -0.43 5.83
CA GLN A 38 8.35 -0.91 4.62
C GLN A 38 9.34 -1.17 3.47
N ALA A 39 10.34 -0.30 3.31
CA ALA A 39 11.32 -0.39 2.24
C ALA A 39 12.20 -1.64 2.40
N ALA A 40 12.73 -1.88 3.60
CA ALA A 40 13.54 -3.07 3.87
C ALA A 40 12.74 -4.36 3.73
N TYR A 41 11.47 -4.38 4.16
CA TYR A 41 10.60 -5.55 4.00
C TYR A 41 10.35 -5.89 2.52
N ILE A 42 9.98 -4.90 1.71
CA ILE A 42 9.76 -5.10 0.27
C ILE A 42 11.05 -5.52 -0.44
N GLU A 43 12.19 -4.97 -0.06
CA GLU A 43 13.50 -5.37 -0.61
C GLU A 43 13.85 -6.83 -0.24
N GLY A 44 13.58 -7.25 1.00
CA GLY A 44 13.71 -8.64 1.41
C GLY A 44 12.81 -9.57 0.59
N MET A 45 11.57 -9.16 0.34
CA MET A 45 10.65 -9.88 -0.55
C MET A 45 11.14 -9.91 -2.00
N ARG A 46 11.74 -8.83 -2.50
CA ARG A 46 12.25 -8.74 -3.87
C ARG A 46 13.37 -9.74 -4.11
N ARG A 47 14.28 -9.88 -3.14
CA ARG A 47 15.37 -10.88 -3.20
C ARG A 47 14.85 -12.32 -3.17
N LYS A 48 13.83 -12.58 -2.35
CA LYS A 48 13.30 -13.94 -2.15
C LYS A 48 12.29 -14.37 -3.22
N TYR A 49 11.49 -13.43 -3.71
CA TYR A 49 10.36 -13.65 -4.62
C TYR A 49 10.27 -12.53 -5.67
N PRO A 50 11.27 -12.39 -6.56
CA PRO A 50 11.38 -11.24 -7.48
C PRO A 50 10.17 -11.07 -8.40
N THR A 51 9.66 -12.16 -8.98
CA THR A 51 8.47 -12.12 -9.85
C THR A 51 7.22 -11.69 -9.08
N LEU A 52 7.08 -12.09 -7.82
CA LEU A 52 5.93 -11.75 -7.00
C LEU A 52 5.93 -10.25 -6.68
N VAL A 53 7.08 -9.68 -6.31
CA VAL A 53 7.19 -8.23 -6.08
C VAL A 53 6.98 -7.45 -7.37
N ARG A 54 7.55 -7.91 -8.49
CA ARG A 54 7.36 -7.25 -9.78
C ARG A 54 5.87 -7.13 -10.13
N VAL A 55 5.12 -8.22 -10.06
CA VAL A 55 3.70 -8.23 -10.45
C VAL A 55 2.81 -7.55 -9.40
N LEU A 56 2.95 -7.92 -8.12
CA LEU A 56 2.00 -7.47 -7.09
C LEU A 56 2.29 -6.07 -6.55
N ILE A 57 3.53 -5.60 -6.66
CA ILE A 57 3.94 -4.28 -6.19
C ILE A 57 4.26 -3.38 -7.38
N ASP A 58 5.27 -3.69 -8.19
CA ASP A 58 5.77 -2.71 -9.17
C ASP A 58 4.76 -2.44 -10.30
N GLU A 59 4.32 -3.49 -10.99
CA GLU A 59 3.35 -3.41 -12.09
C GLU A 59 1.98 -2.92 -11.58
N ARG A 60 1.56 -3.41 -10.40
CA ARG A 60 0.33 -2.94 -9.75
C ARG A 60 0.38 -1.47 -9.36
N ASN A 61 1.51 -0.99 -8.81
CA ASN A 61 1.71 0.41 -8.47
C ASN A 61 1.68 1.29 -9.72
N ALA A 62 2.32 0.87 -10.82
CA ALA A 62 2.29 1.61 -12.08
C ALA A 62 0.85 1.79 -12.59
N HIS A 63 0.08 0.70 -12.62
CA HIS A 63 -1.32 0.74 -13.03
C HIS A 63 -2.18 1.62 -12.11
N MET A 64 -2.05 1.46 -10.79
CA MET A 64 -2.79 2.27 -9.82
C MET A 64 -2.43 3.76 -9.91
N ALA A 65 -1.15 4.10 -10.08
CA ALA A 65 -0.70 5.48 -10.22
C ALA A 65 -1.30 6.14 -11.47
N GLU A 66 -1.36 5.43 -12.60
CA GLU A 66 -2.01 5.93 -13.82
C GLU A 66 -3.49 6.24 -13.60
N VAL A 67 -4.22 5.32 -12.95
CA VAL A 67 -5.65 5.50 -12.63
C VAL A 67 -5.87 6.70 -11.69
N ILE A 68 -5.02 6.85 -10.67
CA ILE A 68 -5.11 7.96 -9.73
C ILE A 68 -4.82 9.29 -10.44
N LYS A 69 -3.77 9.36 -11.27
CA LYS A 69 -3.45 10.57 -12.06
C LYS A 69 -4.61 10.99 -12.94
N ARG A 70 -5.16 10.06 -13.74
CA ARG A 70 -6.30 10.36 -14.62
C ARG A 70 -7.53 10.85 -13.83
N THR A 71 -7.75 10.32 -12.63
CA THR A 71 -8.85 10.77 -11.76
C THR A 71 -8.58 12.17 -11.22
N ALA A 72 -7.35 12.45 -10.79
CA ALA A 72 -6.92 13.75 -10.30
C ALA A 72 -6.94 14.84 -11.38
N ASP A 73 -6.63 14.49 -12.64
CA ASP A 73 -6.71 15.42 -13.78
C ASP A 73 -8.16 15.84 -14.10
N THR A 74 -9.13 15.04 -13.68
CA THR A 74 -10.57 15.27 -13.98
C THR A 74 -11.35 15.83 -12.79
N HIS A 75 -10.83 15.70 -11.57
CA HIS A 75 -11.52 16.11 -10.35
C HIS A 75 -10.60 16.95 -9.47
N GLU A 76 -11.06 18.15 -9.09
CA GLU A 76 -10.33 19.09 -8.22
C GLU A 76 -9.92 18.45 -6.88
N ARG A 77 -10.74 17.55 -6.34
CA ARG A 77 -10.52 16.90 -5.04
C ARG A 77 -10.61 15.39 -5.19
N THR A 78 -9.47 14.72 -5.02
CA THR A 78 -9.35 13.26 -5.12
C THR A 78 -8.79 12.68 -3.83
N VAL A 79 -9.44 11.62 -3.32
CA VAL A 79 -8.94 10.82 -2.19
C VAL A 79 -8.83 9.38 -2.67
N ALA A 80 -7.62 8.82 -2.59
CA ALA A 80 -7.35 7.42 -2.92
C ALA A 80 -7.13 6.61 -1.65
N VAL A 81 -7.92 5.53 -1.47
CA VAL A 81 -7.76 4.57 -0.38
C VAL A 81 -7.10 3.33 -0.94
N VAL A 82 -5.91 3.01 -0.42
CA VAL A 82 -5.06 1.92 -0.92
C VAL A 82 -4.53 1.07 0.22
N GLY A 83 -4.07 -0.14 -0.10
CA GLY A 83 -3.30 -0.92 0.86
C GLY A 83 -1.98 -0.22 1.20
N ASP A 84 -1.58 -0.25 2.47
CA ASP A 84 -0.37 0.41 2.99
C ASP A 84 0.89 0.05 2.18
N GLY A 85 0.92 -1.18 1.64
CA GLY A 85 2.02 -1.66 0.82
C GLY A 85 2.27 -0.94 -0.50
N HIS A 86 1.33 -0.11 -0.94
CA HIS A 86 1.41 0.65 -2.18
C HIS A 86 1.79 2.11 -1.97
N VAL A 87 1.66 2.65 -0.75
CA VAL A 87 1.73 4.10 -0.47
C VAL A 87 3.03 4.73 -1.00
N ASP A 88 4.20 4.24 -0.59
CA ASP A 88 5.48 4.84 -1.01
C ASP A 88 5.72 4.72 -2.52
N GLY A 89 5.34 3.59 -3.11
CA GLY A 89 5.45 3.37 -4.54
C GLY A 89 4.57 4.31 -5.34
N LEU A 90 3.35 4.56 -4.87
CA LEU A 90 2.40 5.49 -5.47
C LEU A 90 2.85 6.94 -5.31
N VAL A 91 3.30 7.35 -4.12
CA VAL A 91 3.82 8.72 -3.89
C VAL A 91 4.97 9.01 -4.86
N ARG A 92 5.90 8.06 -5.02
CA ARG A 92 7.02 8.20 -5.96
C ARG A 92 6.58 8.27 -7.43
N LEU A 93 5.65 7.41 -7.85
CA LEU A 93 5.21 7.33 -9.25
C LEU A 93 4.29 8.47 -9.64
N ILE A 94 3.45 8.93 -8.71
CA ILE A 94 2.53 10.04 -8.93
C ILE A 94 3.32 11.34 -8.97
N GLY A 95 4.17 11.57 -7.96
CA GLY A 95 4.93 12.81 -7.79
C GLY A 95 4.04 13.99 -7.39
N GLY A 96 4.67 15.13 -7.08
CA GLY A 96 3.98 16.33 -6.61
C GLY A 96 3.70 16.31 -5.10
N ASP A 97 2.87 17.26 -4.67
CA ASP A 97 2.49 17.40 -3.25
C ASP A 97 1.28 16.49 -2.93
N ILE A 98 1.57 15.33 -2.34
CA ILE A 98 0.56 14.33 -1.98
C ILE A 98 0.51 14.23 -0.46
N ARG A 99 -0.65 14.57 0.10
CA ARG A 99 -0.92 14.33 1.52
C ARG A 99 -1.25 12.86 1.74
N THR A 100 -0.46 12.20 2.57
CA THR A 100 -0.65 10.79 2.94
C THR A 100 -1.11 10.65 4.38
N VAL A 101 -2.12 9.80 4.62
CA VAL A 101 -2.55 9.40 5.96
C VAL A 101 -2.52 7.88 6.02
N ARG A 102 -1.78 7.31 6.97
CA ARG A 102 -1.71 5.86 7.15
C ARG A 102 -2.69 5.40 8.22
N LEU A 103 -3.26 4.22 8.05
CA LEU A 103 -4.19 3.65 9.02
C LEU A 103 -3.57 3.52 10.42
N ALA A 104 -2.27 3.22 10.50
CA ALA A 104 -1.53 3.15 11.75
C ALA A 104 -1.58 4.46 12.55
N ASP A 105 -1.63 5.61 11.87
CA ASP A 105 -1.73 6.93 12.52
C ASP A 105 -3.14 7.21 13.02
N LEU A 106 -4.16 6.56 12.43
CA LEU A 106 -5.55 6.68 12.86
C LEU A 106 -5.87 5.79 14.06
N THR A 107 -5.11 4.72 14.26
CA THR A 107 -5.30 3.77 15.37
C THR A 107 -4.63 4.20 16.67
N ASP A 108 -3.67 5.12 16.62
CA ASP A 108 -3.02 5.70 17.80
C ASP A 108 -3.70 7.01 18.20
N PRO A 109 -4.19 7.17 19.46
CA PRO A 109 -4.92 8.38 19.86
C PRO A 109 -4.14 9.68 19.71
N GLN A 110 -2.82 9.67 19.94
CA GLN A 110 -1.99 10.88 19.84
C GLN A 110 -1.76 11.26 18.37
N ARG A 111 -1.46 10.28 17.52
CA ARG A 111 -1.29 10.50 16.07
C ARG A 111 -2.60 10.88 15.41
N LEU A 112 -3.72 10.29 15.84
CA LEU A 112 -5.04 10.66 15.36
C LEU A 112 -5.36 12.13 15.67
N ALA A 113 -5.01 12.60 16.87
CA ALA A 113 -5.19 14.01 17.22
C ALA A 113 -4.37 14.93 16.29
N ALA A 114 -3.12 14.56 15.99
CA ALA A 114 -2.28 15.30 15.06
C ALA A 114 -2.86 15.33 13.62
N VAL A 115 -3.33 14.18 13.11
CA VAL A 115 -4.01 14.10 11.80
C VAL A 115 -5.27 14.97 11.82
N LYS A 116 -6.11 14.89 12.86
CA LYS A 116 -7.32 15.73 12.94
C LYS A 116 -6.99 17.22 12.91
N SER A 117 -5.98 17.66 13.67
CA SER A 117 -5.53 19.07 13.64
C SER A 117 -5.05 19.47 12.25
N SER A 118 -4.22 18.66 11.59
CA SER A 118 -3.68 18.99 10.25
C SER A 118 -4.73 19.08 9.15
N PHE A 119 -5.87 18.41 9.32
CA PHE A 119 -6.95 18.40 8.32
C PHE A 119 -8.10 19.36 8.66
N TRP A 120 -8.52 19.47 9.93
CA TRP A 120 -9.75 20.17 10.32
C TRP A 120 -9.56 21.58 10.88
N GLU A 121 -8.37 21.97 11.35
CA GLU A 121 -8.15 23.32 11.91
C GLU A 121 -7.90 24.39 10.83
N GLY A 122 -8.13 24.08 9.55
CA GLY A 122 -7.92 24.97 8.41
C GLY A 122 -9.17 25.41 7.63
N ASN A 123 -10.40 25.09 8.06
CA ASN A 123 -11.64 25.52 7.38
C ASN A 123 -12.51 26.40 8.29
N GLY A 124 -11.89 27.40 8.90
CA GLY A 124 -12.54 28.45 9.68
C GLY A 124 -12.19 29.84 9.15
N GLU A 125 -12.29 30.05 7.83
CA GLU A 125 -12.36 31.37 7.19
C GLU A 125 -13.45 31.37 6.12
#